data_AF-A0A6G3MH76-F1
#
_entry.id   AF-A0A6G3MH76-F1
#
_cell.length_a   1.000
_cell.length_b   1.000
_cell.length_c   1.000
_cell.angle_alpha   90.00
_cell.angle_beta   90.00
_cell.angle_gamma   90.00
#
_symmetry.space_group_name_H-M   'P 1'
#
loop_
_entity.id
_entity.type
_entity.pdbx_description
1 polymer ?
#
loop_
_entity_poly.entity_id
_entity_poly.type
_entity_poly.pdbx_seq_one_letter_code
_entity_poly.pdbx_strand_id
1 'polypeptide(L)'
;MDSNDLSNISLSSDTLNLLFQIFPDPIVRQYVLNVLSAALFPRTPPRHVYFCYGTGSNGKSLFFSLLSKTFQYLFTTVTSKFLSTNNETPNAPSPVLLSIKNKRLVVNPETNESPYSSATLKRLCGGDQMNARTLYCSQIQSFVVMSRIFLSGNELPKFDTYDIAVTDRLVVIPFERRFI
;
A
#
# COMPACT_ATOMS: atom_id res chain seq x y z
N MET A 1 5.18 -30.60 3.48
CA MET A 1 5.50 -29.40 2.67
C MET A 1 6.88 -29.64 2.14
N ASP A 2 6.96 -30.02 0.87
CA ASP A 2 8.21 -30.48 0.25
C ASP A 2 9.22 -29.33 0.16
N SER A 3 10.41 -29.59 0.70
CA SER A 3 11.56 -28.70 0.74
C SER A 3 12.26 -28.50 -0.63
N ASN A 4 11.62 -28.94 -1.73
CA ASN A 4 12.20 -28.96 -3.08
C ASN A 4 11.68 -27.86 -4.02
N ASP A 5 10.82 -26.96 -3.57
CA ASP A 5 10.18 -25.98 -4.46
C ASP A 5 10.87 -24.59 -4.50
N LEU A 6 12.03 -24.46 -3.83
CA LEU A 6 12.82 -23.22 -3.82
C LEU A 6 13.91 -23.18 -4.91
N SER A 7 14.19 -24.31 -5.59
CA SER A 7 15.23 -24.40 -6.61
C SER A 7 14.83 -23.91 -8.00
N ASN A 8 13.55 -23.57 -8.21
CA ASN A 8 13.01 -23.13 -9.51
C ASN A 8 12.71 -21.62 -9.61
N ILE A 9 13.08 -20.81 -8.60
CA ILE A 9 12.94 -19.36 -8.71
C ILE A 9 14.17 -18.80 -9.43
N SER A 10 14.31 -19.08 -10.73
CA SER A 10 15.10 -18.20 -11.58
C SER A 10 14.34 -16.87 -11.63
N LEU A 11 14.69 -15.92 -10.74
CA LEU A 11 14.29 -14.54 -10.98
C LEU A 11 14.80 -14.20 -12.36
N SER A 12 13.90 -13.98 -13.33
CA SER A 12 14.34 -13.57 -14.66
C SER A 12 15.20 -12.32 -14.48
N SER A 13 16.39 -12.32 -15.06
CA SER A 13 17.29 -11.17 -15.10
C SER A 13 16.52 -9.88 -15.40
N ASP A 14 15.52 -10.00 -16.26
CA ASP A 14 14.66 -8.93 -16.76
C ASP A 14 13.80 -8.29 -15.67
N THR A 15 13.29 -9.06 -14.70
CA THR A 15 12.45 -8.53 -13.62
C THR A 15 13.28 -7.68 -12.65
N LEU A 16 14.48 -8.14 -12.30
CA LEU A 16 15.41 -7.39 -11.46
C LEU A 16 15.95 -6.17 -12.18
N ASN A 17 16.31 -6.31 -13.46
CA ASN A 17 16.73 -5.21 -14.30
C ASN A 17 15.66 -4.12 -14.38
N LEU A 18 14.39 -4.50 -14.52
CA LEU A 18 13.28 -3.56 -14.52
C LEU A 18 13.15 -2.81 -13.19
N LEU A 19 13.28 -3.50 -12.05
CA LEU A 19 13.26 -2.84 -10.74
C LEU A 19 14.43 -1.83 -10.61
N PHE A 20 15.59 -2.16 -11.16
CA PHE A 20 16.78 -1.29 -11.12
C PHE A 20 16.60 -0.08 -12.04
N GLN A 21 15.89 -0.24 -13.14
CA GLN A 21 15.50 0.87 -14.01
C GLN A 21 14.48 1.78 -13.33
N ILE A 22 13.49 1.24 -12.60
CA ILE A 22 12.48 2.02 -11.88
C ILE A 22 13.11 2.78 -10.70
N PHE A 23 13.99 2.13 -9.93
CA PHE A 23 14.71 2.71 -8.79
C PHE A 23 16.23 2.67 -9.05
N PRO A 24 16.78 3.69 -9.74
CA PRO A 24 18.20 3.73 -10.06
C PRO A 24 19.07 3.93 -8.82
N ASP A 25 18.63 4.80 -7.90
CA ASP A 25 19.31 5.02 -6.62
C ASP A 25 19.31 3.72 -5.80
N PRO A 26 20.49 3.15 -5.49
CA PRO A 26 20.60 1.94 -4.70
C PRO A 26 19.98 2.08 -3.30
N ILE A 27 19.99 3.26 -2.70
CA ILE A 27 19.44 3.52 -1.36
C ILE A 27 17.92 3.40 -1.41
N VAL A 28 17.26 4.11 -2.33
CA VAL A 28 15.81 4.04 -2.53
C VAL A 28 15.39 2.62 -2.91
N ARG A 29 16.13 1.98 -3.82
CA ARG A 29 15.87 0.60 -4.24
C ARG A 29 15.92 -0.38 -3.07
N GLN A 30 16.98 -0.31 -2.26
CA GLN A 30 17.11 -1.16 -1.08
C GLN A 30 15.99 -0.90 -0.07
N TYR A 31 15.61 0.37 0.12
CA TYR A 31 14.50 0.74 0.98
C TYR A 31 13.18 0.11 0.51
N VAL A 32 12.86 0.23 -0.79
CA VAL A 32 11.64 -0.38 -1.36
C VAL A 32 11.66 -1.89 -1.20
N LEU A 33 12.79 -2.56 -1.48
CA LEU A 33 12.93 -4.00 -1.28
C LEU A 33 12.73 -4.40 0.19
N ASN A 34 13.26 -3.63 1.13
CA ASN A 34 13.04 -3.86 2.57
C ASN A 34 11.55 -3.73 2.93
N VAL A 35 10.86 -2.71 2.40
CA VAL A 35 9.41 -2.54 2.60
C VAL A 35 8.62 -3.73 2.05
N LEU A 36 8.95 -4.21 0.85
CA LEU A 36 8.29 -5.35 0.22
C LEU A 36 8.59 -6.66 0.97
N SER A 37 9.82 -6.87 1.41
CA SER A 37 10.21 -8.05 2.21
C SER A 37 9.43 -8.12 3.53
N ALA A 38 9.26 -6.98 4.19
CA ALA A 38 8.51 -6.88 5.43
C ALA A 38 6.99 -6.97 5.22
N ALA A 39 6.49 -6.78 3.99
CA ALA A 39 5.12 -7.07 3.63
C ALA A 39 4.85 -8.58 3.52
N LEU A 40 5.83 -9.37 3.05
CA LEU A 40 5.70 -10.84 2.96
C LEU A 40 5.66 -11.48 4.35
N PHE A 41 6.51 -11.02 5.26
CA PHE A 41 6.61 -11.53 6.63
C PHE A 41 6.34 -10.45 7.67
N PRO A 42 5.09 -9.98 7.81
CA PRO A 42 4.77 -8.94 8.78
C PRO A 42 4.80 -9.52 10.19
N ARG A 43 5.77 -9.09 10.98
CA ARG A 43 5.86 -9.38 12.42
C ARG A 43 5.10 -8.37 13.27
N THR A 44 4.94 -7.16 12.76
CA THR A 44 4.30 -6.04 13.44
C THR A 44 3.36 -5.31 12.50
N PRO A 45 2.32 -4.63 13.02
CA PRO A 45 1.54 -3.70 12.23
C PRO A 45 2.43 -2.65 11.54
N PRO A 46 2.06 -2.22 10.32
CA PRO A 46 2.80 -1.21 9.60
C PRO A 46 2.57 0.17 10.21
N ARG A 47 3.64 0.94 10.41
CA ARG A 47 3.58 2.33 10.90
C ARG A 47 3.46 3.35 9.77
N HIS A 48 3.78 2.97 8.53
CA HIS A 48 3.91 3.89 7.40
C HIS A 48 2.96 3.56 6.26
N VAL A 49 2.45 4.62 5.62
CA VAL A 49 1.88 4.63 4.28
C VAL A 49 2.92 5.21 3.32
N TYR A 50 3.06 4.58 2.16
CA TYR A 50 4.08 4.92 1.17
C TYR A 50 3.43 5.67 0.01
N PHE A 51 3.90 6.88 -0.27
CA PHE A 51 3.43 7.70 -1.36
C PHE A 51 4.43 7.68 -2.52
N CYS A 52 4.07 7.01 -3.60
CA CYS A 52 4.84 6.92 -4.84
C CYS A 52 4.67 8.21 -5.66
N TYR A 53 5.64 9.13 -5.55
CA TYR A 53 5.61 10.44 -6.18
C TYR A 53 6.33 10.48 -7.53
N GLY A 54 5.86 11.28 -8.49
CA GLY A 54 6.60 11.61 -9.72
C GLY A 54 5.70 11.82 -10.93
N THR A 55 6.16 12.60 -11.90
CA THR A 55 5.36 13.21 -12.99
C THR A 55 5.19 12.33 -14.24
N GLY A 56 4.18 11.45 -14.29
CA GLY A 56 3.79 10.69 -15.51
C GLY A 56 4.85 9.78 -16.16
N SER A 57 4.45 8.64 -16.74
CA SER A 57 5.37 7.71 -17.45
C SER A 57 6.61 7.25 -16.65
N ASN A 58 6.54 7.24 -15.31
CA ASN A 58 7.70 6.90 -14.47
C ASN A 58 7.77 5.42 -14.05
N GLY A 59 7.02 4.55 -14.71
CA GLY A 59 6.99 3.12 -14.37
C GLY A 59 6.20 2.77 -13.10
N LYS A 60 5.44 3.71 -12.49
CA LYS A 60 4.57 3.41 -11.33
C LYS A 60 3.55 2.32 -11.63
N SER A 61 2.80 2.44 -12.74
CA SER A 61 1.80 1.45 -13.14
C SER A 61 2.45 0.09 -13.44
N LEU A 62 3.64 0.11 -14.04
CA LEU A 62 4.42 -1.09 -14.31
C LEU A 62 4.92 -1.75 -13.01
N PHE A 63 5.39 -0.95 -12.05
CA PHE A 63 5.77 -1.41 -10.72
C PHE A 63 4.60 -2.08 -9.99
N PHE A 64 3.41 -1.45 -9.96
CA PHE A 64 2.24 -2.07 -9.35
C PHE A 64 1.74 -3.30 -10.09
N SER A 65 1.87 -3.35 -11.42
CA SER A 65 1.58 -4.55 -12.21
C SER A 65 2.51 -5.70 -11.84
N LEU A 66 3.80 -5.42 -11.67
CA LEU A 66 4.79 -6.39 -11.20
C LEU A 66 4.45 -6.89 -9.80
N LEU A 67 4.16 -6.00 -8.85
CA LEU A 67 3.76 -6.37 -7.50
C LEU A 67 2.47 -7.21 -7.48
N SER A 68 1.49 -6.88 -8.31
CA SER A 68 0.26 -7.65 -8.44
C SER A 68 0.53 -9.09 -8.88
N LYS A 69 1.43 -9.28 -9.86
CA LYS A 69 1.84 -10.62 -10.33
C LYS A 69 2.69 -11.38 -9.30
N THR A 70 3.51 -10.68 -8.52
CA THR A 70 4.39 -11.30 -7.50
C THR A 70 3.62 -11.68 -6.24
N PHE A 71 2.75 -10.80 -5.73
CA PHE A 71 2.02 -11.02 -4.47
C PHE A 71 0.66 -11.71 -4.68
N GLN A 72 0.10 -11.68 -5.89
CA GLN A 72 -1.13 -12.38 -6.29
C GLN A 72 -2.26 -12.19 -5.27
N TYR A 73 -2.69 -13.26 -4.59
CA TYR A 73 -3.78 -13.25 -3.61
C TYR A 73 -3.49 -12.36 -2.39
N LEU A 74 -2.23 -12.02 -2.11
CA LEU A 74 -1.80 -11.09 -1.05
C LEU A 74 -1.87 -9.63 -1.49
N PHE A 75 -2.08 -9.36 -2.78
CA PHE A 75 -2.22 -8.01 -3.34
C PHE A 75 -3.69 -7.61 -3.47
N THR A 76 -3.97 -6.32 -3.34
CA THR A 76 -5.25 -5.73 -3.73
C THR A 76 -5.09 -4.28 -4.13
N THR A 77 -5.98 -3.82 -5.01
CA THR A 77 -6.13 -2.41 -5.35
C THR A 77 -7.41 -1.88 -4.72
N VAL A 78 -7.35 -0.71 -4.11
CA VAL A 78 -8.50 -0.03 -3.50
C VAL A 78 -8.81 1.27 -4.23
N THR A 79 -10.07 1.69 -4.16
CA THR A 79 -10.52 2.94 -4.77
C THR A 79 -10.13 4.14 -3.92
N SER A 80 -10.20 5.31 -4.54
CA SER A 80 -9.84 6.59 -3.97
C SER A 80 -10.53 6.89 -2.62
N LYS A 81 -11.75 6.39 -2.40
CA LYS A 81 -12.50 6.53 -1.13
C LYS A 81 -11.84 5.86 0.09
N PHE A 82 -10.85 4.98 -0.10
CA PHE A 82 -10.21 4.22 0.97
C PHE A 82 -9.70 5.07 2.14
N LEU A 83 -9.07 6.21 1.84
CA LEU A 83 -8.51 7.13 2.84
C LEU A 83 -9.37 8.37 3.10
N SER A 84 -10.32 8.69 2.22
CA SER A 84 -11.18 9.87 2.37
C SER A 84 -12.45 9.62 3.19
N THR A 85 -12.69 8.38 3.59
CA THR A 85 -13.90 8.03 4.33
C THR A 85 -13.75 8.40 5.82
N ASN A 86 -14.42 9.46 6.26
CA ASN A 86 -14.66 9.76 7.67
C ASN A 86 -15.84 8.91 8.18
N ASN A 87 -15.70 7.59 8.18
CA ASN A 87 -16.67 6.73 8.84
C ASN A 87 -16.43 6.81 10.35
N GLU A 88 -16.85 7.92 10.94
CA GLU A 88 -16.81 8.18 12.39
C GLU A 88 -17.76 7.27 13.17
N THR A 89 -18.69 6.60 12.49
CA THR A 89 -19.59 5.65 13.13
C THR A 89 -18.91 4.30 13.34
N PRO A 90 -18.70 3.87 14.60
CA PRO A 90 -18.27 2.50 14.87
C PRO A 90 -19.35 1.56 14.32
N ASN A 91 -18.97 0.69 13.38
CA ASN A 91 -19.82 -0.27 12.66
C ASN A 91 -20.47 0.21 11.35
N ALA A 92 -20.04 1.33 10.78
CA ALA A 92 -20.41 1.68 9.41
C ALA A 92 -19.99 0.57 8.43
N PRO A 93 -20.82 0.23 7.42
CA PRO A 93 -20.41 -0.65 6.33
C PRO A 93 -19.15 -0.12 5.67
N SER A 94 -18.13 -0.96 5.59
CA SER A 94 -16.86 -0.60 4.96
C SER A 94 -16.37 -1.76 4.10
N PRO A 95 -16.96 -1.95 2.90
CA PRO A 95 -16.57 -3.03 2.00
C PRO A 95 -15.12 -2.87 1.53
N VAL A 96 -14.63 -1.64 1.37
CA VAL A 96 -13.23 -1.35 1.02
C VAL A 96 -12.28 -1.75 2.14
N LEU A 97 -12.65 -1.55 3.41
CA LEU A 97 -11.84 -2.01 4.53
C LEU A 97 -11.83 -3.55 4.60
N LEU A 98 -12.95 -4.22 4.32
CA LEU A 98 -12.98 -5.68 4.25
C LEU A 98 -12.14 -6.24 3.10
N SER A 99 -12.04 -5.55 1.95
CA SER A 99 -11.26 -6.05 0.82
C SER A 99 -9.75 -6.10 1.10
N ILE A 100 -9.27 -5.32 2.07
CA ILE A 100 -7.87 -5.34 2.51
C ILE A 100 -7.59 -6.36 3.61
N LYS A 101 -8.63 -7.05 4.13
CA LYS A 101 -8.45 -8.13 5.11
C LYS A 101 -7.62 -9.25 4.47
N ASN A 102 -6.65 -9.76 5.22
CA ASN A 102 -5.70 -10.80 4.79
C ASN A 102 -4.80 -10.42 3.60
N LYS A 103 -4.74 -9.12 3.25
CA LYS A 103 -3.80 -8.62 2.24
C LYS A 103 -2.48 -8.24 2.90
N ARG A 104 -1.43 -8.18 2.08
CA ARG A 104 -0.08 -7.75 2.46
C ARG A 104 0.34 -6.49 1.72
N LEU A 105 -0.17 -6.30 0.50
CA LEU A 105 0.01 -5.09 -0.27
C LEU A 105 -1.35 -4.54 -0.68
N VAL A 106 -1.54 -3.25 -0.41
CA VAL A 106 -2.72 -2.49 -0.82
C VAL A 106 -2.23 -1.30 -1.63
N VAL A 107 -2.74 -1.14 -2.85
CA VAL A 107 -2.41 -0.01 -3.72
C VAL A 107 -3.64 0.85 -3.95
N ASN A 108 -3.51 2.15 -3.74
CA ASN A 108 -4.44 3.15 -4.24
C ASN A 108 -3.75 3.91 -5.37
N PRO A 109 -4.11 3.65 -6.65
CA PRO A 109 -3.41 4.19 -7.80
C PRO A 109 -3.73 5.67 -8.06
N GLU A 110 -4.71 6.24 -7.35
CA GLU A 110 -5.24 7.58 -7.60
C GLU A 110 -5.08 8.50 -6.39
N THR A 111 -4.59 9.72 -6.66
CA THR A 111 -4.75 10.85 -5.74
C THR A 111 -6.15 11.42 -5.86
N ASN A 112 -6.81 11.60 -4.72
CA ASN A 112 -8.09 12.30 -4.68
C ASN A 112 -7.91 13.80 -4.88
N GLU A 113 -8.90 14.44 -5.51
CA GLU A 113 -9.05 15.89 -5.45
C GLU A 113 -9.40 16.36 -4.02
N SER A 114 -10.13 15.51 -3.28
CA SER A 114 -10.47 15.77 -1.87
C SER A 114 -9.36 15.36 -0.91
N PRO A 115 -9.16 16.09 0.20
CA PRO A 115 -8.21 15.70 1.23
C PRO A 115 -8.47 14.29 1.79
N TYR A 116 -7.40 13.59 2.15
CA TYR A 116 -7.43 12.35 2.90
C TYR A 116 -7.70 12.61 4.38
N SER A 117 -8.33 11.64 5.05
CA SER A 117 -8.58 11.70 6.49
C SER A 117 -7.33 11.32 7.28
N SER A 118 -6.82 12.27 8.07
CA SER A 118 -5.75 12.04 9.04
C SER A 118 -6.13 10.99 10.09
N ALA A 119 -7.41 10.95 10.48
CA ALA A 119 -7.94 9.95 11.41
C ALA A 119 -7.86 8.53 10.80
N THR A 120 -8.30 8.37 9.56
CA THR A 120 -8.23 7.08 8.85
C THR A 120 -6.78 6.65 8.64
N LEU A 121 -5.87 7.57 8.28
CA LEU A 121 -4.44 7.29 8.19
C LEU A 121 -3.87 6.76 9.52
N LYS A 122 -4.15 7.45 10.63
CA LYS A 122 -3.69 7.07 11.97
C LYS A 122 -4.21 5.69 12.35
N ARG A 123 -5.48 5.40 12.06
CA ARG A 123 -6.10 4.10 12.35
C ARG A 123 -5.49 2.96 11.54
N LEU A 124 -5.20 3.19 10.26
CA LEU A 124 -4.55 2.19 9.40
C LEU A 124 -3.11 1.89 9.82
N CYS A 125 -2.40 2.89 10.37
CA CYS A 125 -1.02 2.75 10.84
C CYS A 125 -0.88 2.44 12.33
N GLY A 126 -1.98 2.47 13.08
CA GLY A 126 -1.98 2.41 14.55
C GLY A 126 -1.76 1.00 15.09
N GLY A 127 -2.06 -0.03 14.29
CA GLY A 127 -2.04 -1.42 14.74
C GLY A 127 -3.24 -1.81 15.60
N ASP A 128 -4.22 -0.92 15.73
CA ASP A 128 -5.46 -1.19 16.43
C ASP A 128 -6.36 -2.13 15.63
N GLN A 129 -7.19 -2.89 16.35
CA GLN A 129 -8.21 -3.74 15.73
C GLN A 129 -9.28 -2.87 15.07
N MET A 130 -9.58 -3.16 13.80
CA MET A 130 -10.59 -2.47 13.03
C MET A 130 -11.81 -3.36 12.80
N ASN A 131 -12.99 -2.78 13.02
CA ASN A 131 -14.27 -3.40 12.74
C ASN A 131 -14.77 -2.98 11.36
N ALA A 132 -15.19 -3.95 10.55
CA ALA A 132 -15.79 -3.72 9.25
C ALA A 132 -16.88 -4.77 8.94
N ARG A 133 -17.87 -4.38 8.14
CA ARG A 133 -18.94 -5.25 7.65
C ARG A 133 -19.29 -4.92 6.20
N THR A 134 -19.84 -5.88 5.48
CA THR A 134 -20.40 -5.66 4.14
C THR A 134 -21.75 -4.94 4.23
N LEU A 135 -22.17 -4.38 3.10
CA LEU A 135 -23.54 -3.87 2.97
C LEU A 135 -24.54 -5.02 3.20
N TYR A 136 -25.60 -4.76 3.96
CA TYR A 136 -26.68 -5.70 4.28
C TYR A 136 -26.29 -6.92 5.14
N CYS A 137 -25.10 -6.93 5.74
CA CYS A 137 -24.69 -7.96 6.70
C CYS A 137 -24.64 -7.39 8.12
N SER A 138 -25.16 -8.13 9.09
CA SER A 138 -25.10 -7.80 10.52
C SER A 138 -23.80 -8.28 11.18
N GLN A 139 -23.10 -9.23 10.57
CA GLN A 139 -21.87 -9.78 11.12
C GLN A 139 -20.72 -8.77 10.98
N ILE A 140 -20.22 -8.31 12.11
CA ILE A 140 -19.04 -7.46 12.20
C ILE A 140 -17.81 -8.35 12.20
N GLN A 141 -16.85 -8.03 11.33
CA GLN A 141 -15.54 -8.67 11.32
C GLN A 141 -14.51 -7.72 11.90
N SER A 142 -13.72 -8.23 12.84
CA SER A 142 -12.68 -7.48 13.53
C SER A 142 -11.31 -8.03 13.17
N PHE A 143 -10.41 -7.19 12.68
CA PHE A 143 -9.06 -7.59 12.26
C PHE A 143 -8.07 -6.43 12.35
N VAL A 144 -6.78 -6.74 12.46
CA VAL A 144 -5.71 -5.73 12.42
C VAL A 144 -5.17 -5.63 11.00
N VAL A 145 -4.93 -4.41 10.52
CA VAL A 145 -4.35 -4.18 9.20
C VAL A 145 -2.87 -4.53 9.22
N MET A 146 -2.50 -5.55 8.44
CA MET A 146 -1.11 -6.01 8.28
C MET A 146 -0.49 -5.59 6.94
N SER A 147 -1.23 -4.84 6.12
CA SER A 147 -0.85 -4.52 4.74
C SER A 147 0.06 -3.30 4.66
N ARG A 148 1.10 -3.34 3.83
CA ARG A 148 1.78 -2.12 3.38
C ARG A 148 0.90 -1.41 2.36
N ILE A 149 0.57 -0.15 2.65
CA ILE A 149 -0.34 0.66 1.85
C ILE A 149 0.49 1.61 1.00
N PHE A 150 0.30 1.52 -0.31
CA PHE A 150 0.92 2.39 -1.30
C PHE A 150 -0.14 3.31 -1.91
N LEU A 151 0.17 4.59 -1.96
CA LEU A 151 -0.57 5.61 -2.65
C LEU A 151 0.25 6.06 -3.85
N SER A 152 -0.39 6.46 -4.94
CA SER A 152 0.30 6.91 -6.15
C SER A 152 -0.29 8.21 -6.64
N GLY A 153 0.58 9.16 -6.99
CA GLY A 153 0.15 10.45 -7.50
C GLY A 153 1.27 11.31 -8.06
N ASN A 154 0.85 12.35 -8.77
CA ASN A 154 1.75 13.36 -9.33
C ASN A 154 1.90 14.59 -8.42
N GLU A 155 0.98 14.78 -7.47
CA GLU A 155 0.98 15.85 -6.47
C GLU A 155 1.02 15.22 -5.07
N LEU A 156 1.65 15.90 -4.12
CA LEU A 156 1.71 15.41 -2.74
C LEU A 156 0.29 15.26 -2.16
N PRO A 157 0.03 14.21 -1.38
CA PRO A 157 -1.29 13.92 -0.87
C PRO A 157 -1.72 15.00 0.12
N LYS A 158 -2.93 15.55 -0.08
CA LYS A 158 -3.56 16.51 0.83
C LYS A 158 -4.23 15.78 1.99
N PHE A 159 -4.06 16.23 3.22
CA PHE A 159 -4.76 15.73 4.41
C PHE A 159 -5.64 16.82 5.01
N ASP A 160 -6.74 16.41 5.65
CA ASP A 160 -7.65 17.30 6.39
C ASP A 160 -6.94 18.03 7.55
N THR A 161 -6.00 17.36 8.21
CA THR A 161 -5.11 17.92 9.23
C THR A 161 -3.69 17.46 8.97
N TYR A 162 -2.74 18.41 9.01
CA TYR A 162 -1.31 18.13 8.95
C TYR A 162 -0.68 18.34 10.31
N ASP A 163 -0.64 17.26 11.10
CA ASP A 163 0.09 17.21 12.36
C ASP A 163 1.32 16.30 12.26
N ILE A 164 2.18 16.33 13.28
CA ILE A 164 3.38 15.48 13.38
C ILE A 164 2.99 14.00 13.23
N ALA A 165 1.83 13.61 13.77
CA ALA A 165 1.36 12.23 13.70
C ALA A 165 1.05 11.79 12.25
N VAL A 166 0.55 12.67 11.38
CA VAL A 166 0.38 12.39 9.95
C VAL A 166 1.73 12.32 9.26
N THR A 167 2.61 13.30 9.49
CA THR A 167 3.94 13.37 8.84
C THR A 167 4.80 12.15 9.18
N ASP A 168 4.81 11.69 10.43
CA ASP A 168 5.55 10.50 10.87
C ASP A 168 5.06 9.19 10.24
N ARG A 169 3.86 9.19 9.65
CA ARG A 169 3.25 8.02 9.01
C ARG A 169 3.37 8.05 7.49
N LEU A 170 3.74 9.17 6.89
CA LEU A 170 3.83 9.32 5.44
C LEU A 170 5.28 9.22 4.98
N VAL A 171 5.59 8.20 4.18
CA VAL A 171 6.90 8.06 3.52
C VAL A 171 6.74 8.35 2.04
N VAL A 172 7.48 9.33 1.52
CA VAL A 172 7.51 9.62 0.08
C VAL A 172 8.58 8.78 -0.60
N ILE A 173 8.18 8.01 -1.61
CA ILE A 173 9.08 7.23 -2.48
C ILE A 173 9.16 7.94 -3.83
N PRO A 174 10.33 8.50 -4.20
CA PRO A 174 10.48 9.20 -5.46
C PRO A 174 10.59 8.20 -6.63
N PHE A 175 9.81 8.43 -7.68
CA PHE A 175 9.95 7.76 -8.99
C PHE A 175 10.49 8.80 -9.97
N GLU A 176 11.81 8.86 -10.08
CA GLU A 176 12.56 9.91 -10.76
C GLU A 176 12.75 9.67 -12.28
N ARG A 177 12.55 8.42 -12.71
CA ARG A 177 12.84 7.97 -14.07
C ARG A 177 11.63 8.15 -14.95
N ARG A 178 11.79 8.77 -16.12
CA ARG A 178 10.79 8.82 -17.18
C ARG A 178 11.12 7.80 -18.27
N PHE A 179 10.19 6.89 -18.56
CA PHE A 179 10.28 5.96 -19.67
C PHE A 179 9.63 6.62 -20.90
N ILE A 180 10.36 6.66 -22.02
CA ILE A 180 9.93 7.21 -23.33
C ILE A 180 9.77 6.05 -24.30
#